data_AF-A0A925FR65-F1
#
_entry.id   AF-A0A925FR65-F1
#
_cell.length_a   1.000
_cell.length_b   1.000
_cell.length_c   1.000
_cell.angle_alpha   90.00
_cell.angle_beta   90.00
_cell.angle_gamma   90.00
#
_symmetry.space_group_name_H-M   'P 1'
#
loop_
_entity.id
_entity.type
_entity.pdbx_description
1 polymer ?
#
loop_
_entity_poly.entity_id
_entity_poly.type
_entity_poly.pdbx_seq_one_letter_code
_entity_poly.pdbx_strand_id
1 'polypeptide(L)'
;LNLGQEVSLSGGVKFDLPLGQLYSKNITSDPETGIGKFTDAEIARSLRYGVHPNGTVVYDFMQFHNTSDEDLTAIISYLRTQKPVKNKVPEHSLTVLGNVVKAFVVKPAGPVGEVPKAVKIDTIAEYGRYMALSIGECSGCHTARDMGGNFIGEPFGGGTPMVEHGISFPPPNLTPDSTSRIFGWSQQNFIDRFKKGRLIPGSPMPWNSYKRMTDDELKAIYKFLKTTKPVKNKVPPPDLTKKV
;
A
#
# COMPACT_ATOMS: atom_id res chain seq x y z
N LEU A 1 9.72 -14.20 7.40
CA LEU A 1 8.28 -14.05 7.76
C LEU A 1 7.52 -15.28 7.29
N ASN A 2 6.93 -16.11 8.16
CA ASN A 2 6.27 -17.37 7.78
C ASN A 2 4.75 -17.22 7.52
N LEU A 3 4.29 -17.94 6.50
CA LEU A 3 2.96 -18.49 6.21
C LEU A 3 1.78 -18.12 7.15
N GLY A 4 1.07 -17.02 6.87
CA GLY A 4 -0.32 -16.84 7.33
C GLY A 4 -0.55 -16.32 8.75
N GLN A 5 0.48 -15.87 9.46
CA GLN A 5 0.27 -15.12 10.71
C GLN A 5 -0.40 -13.76 10.42
N GLU A 6 -1.37 -13.39 11.26
CA GLU A 6 -1.80 -12.00 11.39
C GLU A 6 -0.55 -11.13 11.59
N VAL A 7 -0.35 -10.16 10.69
CA VAL A 7 0.76 -9.23 10.84
C VAL A 7 0.43 -8.39 12.06
N SER A 8 1.25 -8.53 13.11
CA SER A 8 1.14 -7.66 14.28
C SER A 8 1.24 -6.22 13.81
N LEU A 9 0.20 -5.42 14.06
CA LEU A 9 0.17 -4.00 13.69
C LEU A 9 1.00 -3.14 14.66
N SER A 10 1.93 -3.76 15.38
CA SER A 10 2.80 -3.13 16.38
C SER A 10 3.95 -2.31 15.79
N GLY A 11 4.08 -2.25 14.46
CA GLY A 11 5.13 -1.49 13.77
C GLY A 11 6.55 -2.04 13.98
N GLY A 12 7.55 -1.23 13.62
CA GLY A 12 8.98 -1.52 13.81
C GLY A 12 9.71 -1.99 12.55
N VAL A 13 9.01 -2.19 11.43
CA VAL A 13 9.63 -2.44 10.12
C VAL A 13 10.45 -1.22 9.71
N LYS A 14 11.74 -1.42 9.43
CA LYS A 14 12.67 -0.40 8.97
C LYS A 14 12.66 -0.33 7.44
N PHE A 15 12.52 0.88 6.92
CA PHE A 15 12.69 1.20 5.50
C PHE A 15 13.98 1.99 5.34
N ASP A 16 15.00 1.36 4.75
CA ASP A 16 16.25 2.01 4.39
C ASP A 16 16.08 2.69 3.02
N LEU A 17 15.89 4.01 3.04
CA LEU A 17 15.72 4.82 1.84
C LEU A 17 16.94 5.73 1.64
N PRO A 18 17.21 6.20 0.41
CA PRO A 18 18.25 7.20 0.17
C PRO A 18 18.10 8.48 1.02
N LEU A 19 16.87 8.80 1.42
CA LEU A 19 16.54 9.96 2.26
C LEU A 19 16.74 9.71 3.76
N GLY A 20 16.98 8.47 4.18
CA GLY A 20 17.15 8.10 5.58
C GLY A 20 16.42 6.82 5.95
N GLN A 21 16.41 6.54 7.25
CA GLN A 21 15.77 5.37 7.83
C GLN A 21 14.39 5.75 8.36
N LEU A 22 13.35 5.14 7.78
CA LEU A 22 11.98 5.27 8.26
C LEU A 22 11.57 3.99 9.00
N TYR A 23 10.59 4.11 9.89
CA TYR A 23 10.11 3.01 10.72
C TYR A 23 8.58 3.02 10.75
N SER A 24 7.96 1.89 10.42
CA SER A 24 6.49 1.77 10.58
C SER A 24 6.09 2.01 12.03
N LYS A 25 5.07 2.83 12.25
CA LYS A 25 4.52 3.16 13.58
C LYS A 25 3.66 2.00 14.11
N ASN A 26 3.55 1.91 15.42
CA ASN A 26 2.61 1.01 16.10
C ASN A 26 1.19 1.59 15.98
N ILE A 27 0.28 0.85 15.34
CA ILE A 27 -1.11 1.26 15.14
C ILE A 27 -2.09 0.37 15.91
N THR A 28 -1.61 -0.37 16.92
CA THR A 28 -2.47 -1.07 17.88
C THR A 28 -3.10 -0.10 18.87
N SER A 29 -4.14 -0.54 19.58
CA SER A 29 -4.84 0.23 20.62
C SER A 29 -4.02 0.47 21.91
N ASP A 30 -2.70 0.25 21.90
CA ASP A 30 -1.83 0.55 23.04
C ASP A 30 -1.82 2.07 23.34
N PRO A 31 -2.07 2.50 24.59
CA PRO A 31 -2.22 3.92 24.93
C PRO A 31 -0.89 4.66 25.10
N GLU A 32 0.26 3.97 25.15
CA GLU A 32 1.57 4.61 25.35
C GLU A 32 2.37 4.70 24.06
N THR A 33 2.34 3.64 23.26
CA THR A 33 3.20 3.45 22.09
C THR A 33 2.42 3.30 20.80
N GLY A 34 1.10 3.06 20.88
CA GLY A 34 0.19 2.92 19.74
C GLY A 34 -0.75 4.12 19.57
N ILE A 35 -1.91 3.86 18.97
CA ILE A 35 -2.95 4.86 18.68
C ILE A 35 -4.07 4.88 19.72
N GLY A 36 -3.89 4.19 20.86
CA GLY A 36 -4.96 4.01 21.86
C GLY A 36 -5.54 5.30 22.43
N LYS A 37 -4.76 6.39 22.45
CA LYS A 37 -5.19 7.72 22.92
C LYS A 37 -5.74 8.64 21.81
N PHE A 38 -5.55 8.29 20.54
CA PHE A 38 -6.07 9.10 19.44
C PHE A 38 -7.59 8.94 19.38
N THR A 39 -8.30 10.00 19.05
CA THR A 39 -9.72 9.96 18.71
C THR A 39 -9.94 9.35 17.32
N ASP A 40 -11.14 8.88 17.03
CA ASP A 40 -11.47 8.35 15.70
C ASP A 40 -11.32 9.43 14.61
N ALA A 41 -11.64 10.69 14.92
CA ALA A 41 -11.45 11.82 14.02
C ALA A 41 -9.96 12.09 13.70
N GLU A 42 -9.08 11.90 14.68
CA GLU A 42 -7.63 12.03 14.48
C GLU A 42 -7.06 10.91 13.61
N ILE A 43 -7.50 9.66 13.83
CA ILE A 43 -7.12 8.52 12.98
C ILE A 43 -7.67 8.73 11.55
N ALA A 44 -8.93 9.13 11.43
CA ALA A 44 -9.56 9.46 10.16
C ALA A 44 -8.80 10.57 9.43
N ARG A 45 -8.39 11.63 10.13
CA ARG A 45 -7.57 12.72 9.54
C ARG A 45 -6.22 12.22 9.04
N SER A 46 -5.56 11.33 9.78
CA SER A 46 -4.29 10.73 9.33
C SER A 46 -4.45 9.92 8.06
N LEU A 47 -5.49 9.09 7.95
CA LEU A 47 -5.76 8.27 6.76
C LEU A 47 -6.26 9.11 5.57
N ARG A 48 -7.15 10.07 5.83
CA ARG A 48 -7.82 10.89 4.81
C ARG A 48 -6.92 11.97 4.24
N TYR A 49 -6.05 12.57 5.07
CA TYR A 49 -5.28 13.76 4.69
C TYR A 49 -3.76 13.61 4.89
N GLY A 50 -3.27 12.46 5.37
CA GLY A 50 -1.85 12.28 5.64
C GLY A 50 -1.32 13.25 6.70
N VAL A 51 -2.12 13.56 7.73
CA VAL A 51 -1.73 14.46 8.82
C VAL A 51 -1.90 13.79 10.18
N HIS A 52 -0.80 13.70 10.92
CA HIS A 52 -0.76 13.19 12.28
C HIS A 52 -1.56 14.09 13.24
N PRO A 53 -1.98 13.58 14.42
CA PRO A 53 -2.73 14.37 15.41
C PRO A 53 -1.99 15.64 15.87
N ASN A 54 -0.67 15.56 15.97
CA ASN A 54 0.21 16.69 16.29
C ASN A 54 0.43 17.70 15.14
N GLY A 55 -0.25 17.50 14.00
CA GLY A 55 -0.19 18.39 12.84
C GLY A 55 0.96 18.13 11.87
N THR A 56 1.85 17.16 12.13
CA THR A 56 2.94 16.84 11.19
C THR A 56 2.43 15.98 10.03
N VAL A 57 3.09 16.10 8.88
CA VAL A 57 2.78 15.29 7.70
C VAL A 57 3.20 13.83 7.89
N VAL A 58 2.37 12.90 7.41
CA VAL A 58 2.62 11.47 7.35
C VAL A 58 3.49 11.17 6.13
N TYR A 59 4.47 10.26 6.27
CA TYR A 59 5.12 9.65 5.11
C TYR A 59 4.15 8.66 4.46
N ASP A 60 3.39 9.16 3.50
CA ASP A 60 2.25 8.44 2.96
C ASP A 60 2.65 7.46 1.84
N PHE A 61 3.15 6.29 2.25
CA PHE A 61 3.44 5.20 1.34
C PHE A 61 2.19 4.41 0.90
N MET A 62 1.05 4.56 1.59
CA MET A 62 -0.20 3.84 1.34
C MET A 62 -1.39 4.78 1.54
N GLN A 63 -2.04 5.17 0.44
CA GLN A 63 -2.95 6.31 0.40
C GLN A 63 -4.41 5.88 0.56
N PHE A 64 -5.00 6.12 1.72
CA PHE A 64 -6.43 5.83 1.97
C PHE A 64 -7.35 7.04 1.77
N HIS A 65 -6.88 8.05 1.02
CA HIS A 65 -7.56 9.34 0.89
C HIS A 65 -8.93 9.23 0.23
N ASN A 66 -9.13 8.26 -0.67
CA ASN A 66 -10.36 8.09 -1.43
C ASN A 66 -11.23 6.91 -0.95
N THR A 67 -10.88 6.28 0.18
CA THR A 67 -11.69 5.23 0.83
C THR A 67 -13.08 5.77 1.18
N SER A 68 -14.14 4.98 1.02
CA SER A 68 -15.49 5.42 1.40
C SER A 68 -15.59 5.75 2.89
N ASP A 69 -16.57 6.55 3.30
CA ASP A 69 -16.74 6.87 4.73
C ASP A 69 -17.10 5.63 5.56
N GLU A 70 -17.92 4.72 5.00
CA GLU A 70 -18.22 3.43 5.62
C GLU A 70 -16.97 2.57 5.79
N ASP A 71 -16.13 2.45 4.76
CA ASP A 71 -14.90 1.64 4.83
C ASP A 71 -13.85 2.28 5.75
N LEU A 72 -13.74 3.62 5.76
CA LEU A 72 -12.86 4.31 6.69
C LEU A 72 -13.29 4.05 8.14
N THR A 73 -14.60 4.08 8.41
CA THR A 73 -15.18 3.73 9.72
C THR A 73 -14.90 2.27 10.07
N ALA A 74 -15.02 1.36 9.11
CA ALA A 74 -14.73 -0.06 9.30
C ALA A 74 -13.25 -0.31 9.60
N ILE A 75 -12.34 0.37 8.90
CA ILE A 75 -10.89 0.32 9.17
C ILE A 75 -10.59 0.80 10.59
N ILE A 76 -11.11 1.96 10.98
CA ILE A 76 -10.90 2.50 12.33
C ILE A 76 -11.44 1.55 13.38
N SER A 77 -12.65 1.02 13.18
CA SER A 77 -13.28 0.05 14.07
C SER A 77 -12.43 -1.21 14.21
N TYR A 78 -11.91 -1.76 13.10
CA TYR A 78 -10.97 -2.89 13.11
C TYR A 78 -9.68 -2.56 13.86
N LEU A 79 -9.11 -1.37 13.68
CA LEU A 79 -7.92 -0.94 14.42
C LEU A 79 -8.19 -0.89 15.94
N ARG A 80 -9.40 -0.46 16.35
CA ARG A 80 -9.81 -0.45 17.77
C ARG A 80 -9.89 -1.86 18.36
N THR A 81 -10.29 -2.87 17.59
CA THR A 81 -10.39 -4.26 18.08
C THR A 81 -9.03 -4.95 18.22
N GLN A 82 -7.94 -4.35 17.74
CA GLN A 82 -6.63 -4.99 17.80
C GLN A 82 -6.15 -5.11 19.26
N LYS A 83 -5.55 -6.26 19.57
CA LYS A 83 -4.90 -6.45 20.87
C LYS A 83 -3.83 -5.35 21.06
N PRO A 84 -3.88 -4.59 22.16
CA PRO A 84 -2.82 -3.63 22.48
C PRO A 84 -1.47 -4.33 22.56
N VAL A 85 -0.47 -3.80 21.87
CA VAL A 85 0.91 -4.26 21.97
C VAL A 85 1.78 -3.06 22.33
N LYS A 86 2.37 -3.07 23.52
CA LYS A 86 3.35 -2.08 23.93
C LYS A 86 4.64 -2.28 23.15
N ASN A 87 4.86 -1.46 22.13
CA ASN A 87 6.04 -1.51 21.28
C ASN A 87 6.45 -0.10 20.85
N LYS A 88 7.46 0.46 21.53
CA LYS A 88 8.04 1.75 21.14
C LYS A 88 8.97 1.54 19.96
N VAL A 89 8.55 2.00 18.79
CA VAL A 89 9.37 1.95 17.58
C VAL A 89 10.40 3.09 17.57
N PRO A 90 11.58 2.91 16.95
CA PRO A 90 12.52 4.00 16.75
C PRO A 90 11.92 5.18 15.98
N GLU A 91 12.41 6.38 16.24
CA GLU A 91 12.07 7.55 15.43
C GLU A 91 12.77 7.50 14.07
N HIS A 92 12.18 8.18 13.09
CA HIS A 92 12.78 8.35 11.78
C HIS A 92 14.12 9.08 11.89
N SER A 93 15.12 8.61 11.15
CA SER A 93 16.44 9.25 11.05
C SER A 93 16.66 9.68 9.60
N LEU A 94 16.58 10.98 9.34
CA LEU A 94 16.70 11.55 8.00
C LEU A 94 18.11 12.06 7.75
N THR A 95 18.59 11.90 6.53
CA THR A 95 19.81 12.58 6.06
C THR A 95 19.55 14.09 5.92
N VAL A 96 20.60 14.88 5.68
CA VAL A 96 20.43 16.31 5.35
C VAL A 96 19.50 16.48 4.15
N LEU A 97 19.70 15.68 3.09
CA LEU A 97 18.83 15.66 1.92
C LEU A 97 17.40 15.25 2.30
N GLY A 98 17.23 14.23 3.14
CA GLY A 98 15.91 13.79 3.62
C GLY A 98 15.15 14.89 4.37
N ASN A 99 15.83 15.68 5.21
CA ASN A 99 15.22 16.81 5.90
C ASN A 99 14.76 17.91 4.92
N VAL A 100 15.56 18.19 3.88
CA VAL A 100 15.18 19.14 2.82
C VAL A 100 13.96 18.63 2.04
N VAL A 101 13.96 17.37 1.63
CA VAL A 101 12.82 16.75 0.92
C VAL A 101 11.57 16.78 1.79
N LYS A 102 11.66 16.45 3.08
CA LYS A 102 10.53 16.53 4.02
C LYS A 102 9.96 17.95 4.10
N ALA A 103 10.80 18.98 4.19
CA ALA A 103 10.34 20.36 4.35
C ALA A 103 9.65 20.91 3.09
N PHE A 104 10.20 20.60 1.91
CA PHE A 104 9.78 21.27 0.67
C PHE A 104 8.93 20.41 -0.26
N VAL A 105 9.08 19.09 -0.23
CA VAL A 105 8.42 18.16 -1.18
C VAL A 105 7.27 17.39 -0.54
N VAL A 106 7.45 16.87 0.68
CA VAL A 106 6.41 16.09 1.36
C VAL A 106 5.33 17.05 1.89
N LYS A 107 4.12 16.96 1.32
CA LYS A 107 2.98 17.81 1.69
C LYS A 107 1.80 16.93 2.15
N PRO A 108 0.92 17.47 3.02
CA PRO A 108 -0.38 16.85 3.26
C PRO A 108 -1.09 16.59 1.92
N ALA A 109 -1.70 15.43 1.83
CA ALA A 109 -2.49 15.03 0.68
C ALA A 109 -3.97 15.06 1.06
N GLY A 110 -4.84 14.75 0.11
CA GLY A 110 -6.27 14.69 0.35
C GLY A 110 -6.97 13.93 -0.74
N PRO A 111 -8.29 13.71 -0.59
CA PRO A 111 -9.08 13.03 -1.58
C PRO A 111 -9.02 13.76 -2.91
N VAL A 112 -8.89 13.01 -4.00
CA VAL A 112 -9.10 13.55 -5.34
C VAL A 112 -10.57 13.34 -5.71
N GLY A 113 -11.33 14.43 -5.83
CA GLY A 113 -12.76 14.39 -6.13
C GLY A 113 -13.64 14.11 -4.90
N GLU A 114 -14.90 13.73 -5.16
CA GLU A 114 -15.87 13.41 -4.11
C GLU A 114 -15.56 12.04 -3.49
N VAL A 115 -15.59 11.99 -2.15
CA VAL A 115 -15.46 10.74 -1.41
C VAL A 115 -16.84 10.10 -1.31
N PRO A 116 -17.02 8.85 -1.77
CA PRO A 116 -18.31 8.18 -1.64
C PRO A 116 -18.61 7.88 -0.18
N LYS A 117 -19.88 8.02 0.24
CA LYS A 117 -20.30 7.60 1.58
C LYS A 117 -20.17 6.09 1.75
N ALA A 118 -20.57 5.34 0.72
CA ALA A 118 -20.60 3.89 0.67
C ALA A 118 -20.26 3.42 -0.74
N VAL A 119 -19.71 2.23 -0.88
CA VAL A 119 -19.47 1.59 -2.17
C VAL A 119 -20.11 0.21 -2.16
N LYS A 120 -20.97 -0.05 -3.16
CA LYS A 120 -21.63 -1.35 -3.30
C LYS A 120 -20.61 -2.40 -3.77
N ILE A 121 -20.56 -3.52 -3.06
CA ILE A 121 -19.81 -4.70 -3.50
C ILE A 121 -20.42 -5.23 -4.80
N ASP A 122 -19.57 -5.46 -5.80
CA ASP A 122 -19.97 -5.94 -7.12
C ASP A 122 -18.79 -6.68 -7.79
N THR A 123 -18.94 -7.07 -9.06
CA THR A 123 -17.88 -7.64 -9.90
C THR A 123 -17.51 -6.71 -11.06
N ILE A 124 -18.06 -5.50 -11.14
CA ILE A 124 -17.84 -4.55 -12.25
C ILE A 124 -16.51 -3.79 -12.11
N ALA A 125 -16.04 -3.22 -13.22
CA ALA A 125 -14.77 -2.48 -13.25
C ALA A 125 -14.77 -1.24 -12.34
N GLU A 126 -15.91 -0.61 -12.08
CA GLU A 126 -15.99 0.55 -11.17
C GLU A 126 -15.67 0.16 -9.72
N TYR A 127 -16.26 -0.93 -9.22
CA TYR A 127 -15.90 -1.48 -7.92
C TYR A 127 -14.44 -1.94 -7.90
N GLY A 128 -13.97 -2.54 -9.01
CA GLY A 128 -12.56 -2.92 -9.17
C GLY A 128 -11.60 -1.74 -9.08
N ARG A 129 -11.98 -0.58 -9.63
CA ARG A 129 -11.24 0.68 -9.53
C ARG A 129 -11.10 1.09 -8.07
N TYR A 130 -12.21 1.10 -7.33
CA TYR A 130 -12.22 1.41 -5.90
C TYR A 130 -11.32 0.46 -5.11
N MET A 131 -11.47 -0.85 -5.33
CA MET A 131 -10.65 -1.86 -4.65
C MET A 131 -9.16 -1.73 -4.99
N ALA A 132 -8.80 -1.42 -6.24
CA ALA A 132 -7.39 -1.30 -6.64
C ALA A 132 -6.73 0.02 -6.21
N LEU A 133 -7.50 1.10 -6.06
CA LEU A 133 -7.00 2.47 -5.81
C LEU A 133 -7.30 3.03 -4.43
N SER A 134 -8.08 2.35 -3.59
CA SER A 134 -8.50 2.93 -2.29
C SER A 134 -8.55 1.93 -1.14
N ILE A 135 -8.64 0.63 -1.40
CA ILE A 135 -8.61 -0.41 -0.36
C ILE A 135 -7.33 -1.25 -0.48
N GLY A 136 -7.07 -1.74 -1.68
CA GLY A 136 -5.94 -2.61 -1.99
C GLY A 136 -4.66 -1.85 -2.31
N GLU A 137 -4.72 -0.54 -2.60
CA GLU A 137 -3.55 0.32 -2.89
C GLU A 137 -2.57 -0.28 -3.91
N CYS A 138 -3.11 -0.96 -4.93
CA CYS A 138 -2.30 -1.63 -5.95
C CYS A 138 -1.45 -0.61 -6.72
N SER A 139 -2.00 0.56 -7.03
CA SER A 139 -1.28 1.67 -7.66
C SER A 139 -0.12 2.17 -6.80
N GLY A 140 -0.22 2.04 -5.48
CA GLY A 140 0.78 2.52 -4.52
C GLY A 140 2.17 1.91 -4.72
N CYS A 141 2.23 0.63 -5.06
CA CYS A 141 3.47 -0.08 -5.40
C CYS A 141 3.65 -0.28 -6.90
N HIS A 142 2.56 -0.46 -7.66
CA HIS A 142 2.65 -0.74 -9.10
C HIS A 142 2.69 0.51 -9.96
N THR A 143 2.90 1.70 -9.40
CA THR A 143 3.18 2.94 -10.15
C THR A 143 4.57 3.43 -9.76
N ALA A 144 5.36 3.89 -10.73
CA ALA A 144 6.69 4.37 -10.42
C ALA A 144 6.62 5.61 -9.52
N ARG A 145 7.62 5.79 -8.64
CA ARG A 145 7.74 6.93 -7.74
C ARG A 145 9.09 7.61 -7.87
N ASP A 146 9.09 8.93 -7.66
CA ASP A 146 10.32 9.72 -7.49
C ASP A 146 10.90 9.56 -6.07
N MET A 147 12.02 10.24 -5.78
CA MET A 147 12.64 10.20 -4.44
C MET A 147 11.76 10.78 -3.34
N GLY A 148 10.87 11.74 -3.66
CA GLY A 148 9.91 12.31 -2.71
C GLY A 148 8.71 11.41 -2.44
N GLY A 149 8.59 10.29 -3.16
CA GLY A 149 7.47 9.37 -3.08
C GLY A 149 6.30 9.76 -3.99
N ASN A 150 6.41 10.80 -4.84
CA ASN A 150 5.33 11.16 -5.74
C ASN A 150 5.24 10.15 -6.88
N PHE A 151 4.02 9.84 -7.34
CA PHE A 151 3.83 9.03 -8.53
C PHE A 151 4.39 9.72 -9.77
N ILE A 152 5.14 8.98 -10.57
CA ILE A 152 5.66 9.40 -11.86
C ILE A 152 5.30 8.38 -12.94
N GLY A 153 5.03 8.87 -14.14
CA GLY A 153 4.59 8.04 -15.25
C GLY A 153 3.15 7.56 -15.12
N GLU A 154 2.81 6.52 -15.88
CA GLU A 154 1.45 6.01 -15.98
C GLU A 154 1.13 5.02 -14.83
N PRO A 155 -0.06 5.11 -14.21
CA PRO A 155 -0.49 4.19 -13.16
C PRO A 155 -0.37 2.73 -13.57
N PHE A 156 -0.01 1.87 -12.61
CA PHE A 156 0.12 0.42 -12.79
C PHE A 156 1.27 -0.04 -13.73
N GLY A 157 2.09 0.89 -14.24
CA GLY A 157 3.23 0.58 -15.12
C GLY A 157 4.42 -0.11 -14.44
N GLY A 158 4.47 -0.12 -13.11
CA GLY A 158 5.49 -0.77 -12.29
C GLY A 158 6.89 -0.14 -12.38
N GLY A 159 7.87 -0.79 -11.75
CA GLY A 159 9.29 -0.57 -12.02
C GLY A 159 10.14 0.04 -10.90
N THR A 160 9.56 0.76 -9.92
CA THR A 160 10.35 1.31 -8.79
C THR A 160 10.75 0.19 -7.83
N PRO A 161 12.05 -0.16 -7.69
CA PRO A 161 12.44 -1.30 -6.88
C PRO A 161 12.27 -1.07 -5.38
N MET A 162 11.81 -2.09 -4.67
CA MET A 162 11.79 -2.15 -3.21
C MET A 162 12.88 -3.10 -2.74
N VAL A 163 13.76 -2.66 -1.83
CA VAL A 163 14.83 -3.50 -1.31
C VAL A 163 14.40 -4.14 0.00
N GLU A 164 14.38 -5.47 0.04
CA GLU A 164 14.06 -6.25 1.24
C GLU A 164 15.20 -7.24 1.50
N HIS A 165 15.84 -7.13 2.67
CA HIS A 165 16.97 -7.99 3.06
C HIS A 165 18.12 -8.00 2.03
N GLY A 166 18.36 -6.84 1.38
CA GLY A 166 19.36 -6.68 0.33
C GLY A 166 18.95 -7.25 -1.01
N ILE A 167 17.69 -7.69 -1.21
CA ILE A 167 17.20 -8.17 -2.50
C ILE A 167 16.25 -7.14 -3.10
N SER A 168 16.44 -6.86 -4.39
CA SER A 168 15.61 -5.91 -5.14
C SER A 168 14.33 -6.58 -5.68
N PHE A 169 13.17 -6.05 -5.28
CA PHE A 169 11.85 -6.47 -5.70
C PHE A 169 11.13 -5.35 -6.47
N PRO A 170 11.32 -5.24 -7.80
CA PRO A 170 10.58 -4.28 -8.60
C PRO A 170 9.14 -4.77 -8.86
N PRO A 171 8.10 -3.99 -8.48
CA PRO A 171 6.72 -4.33 -8.76
C PRO A 171 6.48 -4.39 -10.27
N PRO A 172 5.85 -5.46 -10.80
CA PRO A 172 5.66 -5.60 -12.23
C PRO A 172 4.61 -4.64 -12.79
N ASN A 173 4.69 -4.38 -14.09
CA ASN A 173 3.62 -3.78 -14.86
C ASN A 173 2.34 -4.65 -14.82
N LEU A 174 1.18 -4.07 -14.51
CA LEU A 174 -0.14 -4.72 -14.45
C LEU A 174 -1.12 -4.25 -15.53
N THR A 175 -0.71 -3.33 -16.40
CA THR A 175 -1.56 -2.77 -17.46
C THR A 175 -1.79 -3.80 -18.58
N PRO A 176 -2.79 -3.64 -19.47
CA PRO A 176 -3.10 -4.62 -20.52
C PRO A 176 -2.13 -4.57 -21.72
N ASP A 177 -0.84 -4.33 -21.47
CA ASP A 177 0.24 -4.34 -22.46
C ASP A 177 0.97 -5.70 -22.51
N SER A 178 1.56 -6.06 -23.66
CA SER A 178 2.26 -7.34 -23.85
C SER A 178 3.52 -7.51 -22.98
N THR A 179 4.06 -6.44 -22.43
CA THR A 179 5.18 -6.46 -21.47
C THR A 179 4.75 -6.69 -20.02
N SER A 180 3.44 -6.67 -19.74
CA SER A 180 2.88 -6.87 -18.40
C SER A 180 3.05 -8.29 -17.89
N ARG A 181 3.17 -8.43 -16.56
CA ARG A 181 3.23 -9.74 -15.89
C ARG A 181 1.92 -10.53 -16.02
N ILE A 182 0.79 -9.83 -16.16
CA ILE A 182 -0.54 -10.42 -16.23
C ILE A 182 -1.08 -10.46 -17.67
N PHE A 183 -0.25 -10.14 -18.66
CA PHE A 183 -0.64 -10.26 -20.05
C PHE A 183 -0.99 -11.71 -20.40
N GLY A 184 -2.10 -11.90 -21.11
CA GLY A 184 -2.61 -13.23 -21.46
C GLY A 184 -3.24 -14.04 -20.32
N TRP A 185 -3.28 -13.52 -19.08
CA TRP A 185 -3.97 -14.22 -18.00
C TRP A 185 -5.48 -14.19 -18.19
N SER A 186 -6.12 -15.34 -18.02
CA SER A 186 -7.57 -15.40 -17.81
C SER A 186 -7.93 -14.81 -16.45
N GLN A 187 -9.19 -14.42 -16.27
CA GLN A 187 -9.70 -13.96 -14.97
C GLN A 187 -9.51 -15.04 -13.88
N GLN A 188 -9.70 -16.33 -14.21
CA GLN A 188 -9.50 -17.41 -13.26
C GLN A 188 -8.03 -17.54 -12.85
N ASN A 189 -7.08 -17.46 -13.80
CA ASN A 189 -5.65 -17.49 -13.48
C ASN A 189 -5.24 -16.34 -12.57
N PHE A 190 -5.84 -15.16 -12.76
CA PHE A 190 -5.63 -14.02 -11.87
C PHE A 190 -6.11 -14.34 -10.45
N ILE A 191 -7.36 -14.80 -10.28
CA ILE A 191 -7.90 -15.17 -8.97
C ILE A 191 -7.03 -16.24 -8.30
N ASP A 192 -6.76 -17.33 -9.00
CA ASP A 192 -5.96 -18.45 -8.48
C ASP A 192 -4.57 -18.01 -8.04
N ARG A 193 -3.95 -17.07 -8.77
CA ARG A 193 -2.65 -16.52 -8.38
C ARG A 193 -2.73 -15.81 -7.03
N PHE A 194 -3.75 -14.99 -6.80
CA PHE A 194 -3.91 -14.28 -5.53
C PHE A 194 -4.20 -15.25 -4.37
N LYS A 195 -5.04 -16.27 -4.59
CA LYS A 195 -5.37 -17.28 -3.56
C LYS A 195 -4.15 -18.09 -3.09
N LYS A 196 -3.16 -18.30 -3.97
CA LYS A 196 -1.88 -18.96 -3.61
C LYS A 196 -1.05 -18.19 -2.57
N GLY A 197 -1.33 -16.91 -2.33
CA GLY A 197 -0.56 -16.10 -1.40
C GLY A 197 0.88 -15.85 -1.89
N ARG A 198 1.82 -15.67 -0.94
CA ARG A 198 3.20 -15.32 -1.28
C ARG A 198 3.97 -16.54 -1.75
N LEU A 199 4.41 -16.52 -3.00
CA LEU A 199 5.24 -17.56 -3.61
C LEU A 199 6.73 -17.21 -3.64
N ILE A 200 7.07 -15.92 -3.73
CA ILE A 200 8.46 -15.46 -3.76
C ILE A 200 8.87 -15.12 -2.32
N PRO A 201 9.84 -15.83 -1.72
CA PRO A 201 10.35 -15.50 -0.39
C PRO A 201 10.86 -14.06 -0.33
N GLY A 202 10.58 -13.36 0.77
CA GLY A 202 11.01 -11.97 0.96
C GLY A 202 10.22 -10.91 0.19
N SER A 203 9.34 -11.30 -0.74
CA SER A 203 8.53 -10.31 -1.49
C SER A 203 7.71 -9.42 -0.53
N PRO A 204 7.79 -8.08 -0.69
CA PRO A 204 7.10 -7.11 0.17
C PRO A 204 5.59 -6.99 -0.15
N MET A 205 5.15 -7.50 -1.30
CA MET A 205 3.74 -7.45 -1.68
C MET A 205 2.87 -8.21 -0.66
N PRO A 206 1.76 -7.62 -0.16
CA PRO A 206 0.97 -8.17 0.94
C PRO A 206 0.02 -9.30 0.48
N TRP A 207 0.58 -10.31 -0.19
CA TRP A 207 -0.14 -11.46 -0.74
C TRP A 207 -1.06 -12.17 0.26
N ASN A 208 -0.67 -12.20 1.54
CA ASN A 208 -1.47 -12.86 2.57
C ASN A 208 -2.73 -12.08 2.94
N SER A 209 -2.74 -10.76 2.74
CA SER A 209 -3.96 -9.95 2.85
C SER A 209 -4.83 -10.17 1.62
N TYR A 210 -4.24 -10.08 0.42
CA TYR A 210 -5.01 -10.20 -0.81
C TYR A 210 -5.56 -11.61 -1.07
N LYS A 211 -4.95 -12.69 -0.55
CA LYS A 211 -5.55 -14.05 -0.64
C LYS A 211 -6.90 -14.16 0.08
N ARG A 212 -7.22 -13.23 0.98
CA ARG A 212 -8.49 -13.17 1.73
C ARG A 212 -9.56 -12.37 1.00
N MET A 213 -9.22 -11.65 -0.08
CA MET A 213 -10.22 -11.03 -0.94
C MET A 213 -11.15 -12.12 -1.49
N THR A 214 -12.43 -11.82 -1.52
CA THR A 214 -13.46 -12.61 -2.18
C THR A 214 -13.16 -12.75 -3.67
N ASP A 215 -13.76 -13.76 -4.29
CA ASP A 215 -13.61 -13.93 -5.74
C ASP A 215 -14.22 -12.75 -6.49
N ASP A 216 -15.29 -12.15 -5.98
CA ASP A 216 -15.96 -11.02 -6.62
C ASP A 216 -15.10 -9.75 -6.61
N GLU A 217 -14.41 -9.46 -5.51
CA GLU A 217 -13.41 -8.38 -5.46
C GLU A 217 -12.27 -8.61 -6.45
N LEU A 218 -11.73 -9.82 -6.53
CA LEU A 218 -10.63 -10.15 -7.46
C LEU A 218 -11.10 -10.10 -8.92
N LYS A 219 -12.34 -10.51 -9.22
CA LYS A 219 -12.96 -10.34 -10.54
C LYS A 219 -13.09 -8.86 -10.90
N ALA A 220 -13.58 -8.05 -9.96
CA ALA A 220 -13.74 -6.61 -10.17
C ALA A 220 -12.40 -5.95 -10.47
N ILE A 221 -11.37 -6.21 -9.64
CA ILE A 221 -10.00 -5.70 -9.84
C ILE A 221 -9.46 -6.12 -11.21
N TYR A 222 -9.62 -7.40 -11.59
CA TYR A 222 -9.20 -7.88 -12.91
C TYR A 222 -9.86 -7.07 -14.04
N LYS A 223 -11.20 -6.91 -14.00
CA LYS A 223 -11.93 -6.13 -15.01
C LYS A 223 -11.44 -4.68 -15.07
N PHE A 224 -11.18 -4.05 -13.93
CA PHE A 224 -10.62 -2.70 -13.88
C PHE A 224 -9.22 -2.61 -14.48
N LEU A 225 -8.31 -3.51 -14.13
CA LEU A 225 -6.95 -3.49 -14.69
C LEU A 225 -6.97 -3.60 -16.22
N LYS A 226 -7.93 -4.34 -16.77
CA LYS A 226 -8.13 -4.44 -18.23
C LYS A 226 -8.62 -3.15 -18.90
N THR A 227 -9.15 -2.18 -18.15
CA THR A 227 -9.53 -0.85 -18.67
C THR A 227 -8.44 0.19 -18.54
N THR A 228 -7.31 -0.12 -17.89
CA THR A 228 -6.20 0.83 -17.72
C THR A 228 -5.47 1.08 -19.05
N LYS A 229 -4.84 2.26 -19.16
CA LYS A 229 -4.01 2.59 -20.33
C LYS A 229 -2.83 1.61 -20.42
N PRO A 230 -2.60 0.94 -21.57
CA PRO A 230 -1.44 0.07 -21.75
C PRO A 230 -0.13 0.85 -21.58
N VAL A 231 0.81 0.28 -20.84
CA VAL A 231 2.15 0.84 -20.64
C VAL A 231 3.18 -0.18 -21.09
N LYS A 232 4.07 0.20 -22.01
CA LYS A 232 5.17 -0.66 -22.48
C LYS A 232 6.34 -0.60 -21.50
N ASN A 233 6.33 -1.46 -20.50
CA ASN A 233 7.38 -1.58 -19.49
C ASN A 233 7.57 -3.03 -19.05
N LYS A 234 8.68 -3.64 -19.46
CA LYS A 234 9.04 -5.01 -19.05
C LYS A 234 9.86 -4.96 -17.77
N VAL A 235 9.23 -5.29 -16.65
CA VAL A 235 9.89 -5.38 -15.35
C VAL A 235 10.37 -6.82 -15.11
N PRO A 236 11.69 -7.07 -15.00
CA PRO A 236 12.22 -8.40 -14.73
C PRO A 236 11.77 -8.89 -13.34
N PRO A 237 11.62 -10.21 -13.13
CA PRO A 237 11.39 -10.73 -11.79
C PRO A 237 12.60 -10.43 -10.87
N PRO A 238 12.42 -10.43 -9.54
CA PRO A 238 13.52 -10.28 -8.60
C PRO A 238 14.57 -11.39 -8.80
N ASP A 239 15.85 -11.01 -8.78
CA ASP A 239 16.97 -11.95 -8.74
C ASP A 239 17.30 -12.25 -7.28
N LEU A 240 16.88 -13.44 -6.82
CA LEU A 240 17.06 -13.85 -5.43
C LEU A 240 18.51 -14.22 -5.09
N THR A 241 19.41 -14.28 -6.07
CA THR A 241 20.82 -14.62 -5.88
C THR A 241 21.71 -13.39 -5.75
N LYS A 242 21.22 -12.22 -6.18
CA LYS A 242 22.00 -10.97 -6.20
C LYS A 242 21.57 -10.03 -5.10
N LYS A 243 22.48 -9.76 -4.17
CA LYS A 243 22.31 -8.69 -3.18
C LYS A 243 22.66 -7.33 -3.78
N VAL A 244 21.89 -6.31 -3.42
CA VAL A 244 22.08 -4.89 -3.75
C VAL A 244 22.48 -4.10 -2.52
#